data_AF-A0ABD5SDF9-F1
#
_entry.id   AF-A0ABD5SDF9-F1
#
_cell.length_a   1.000
_cell.length_b   1.000
_cell.length_c   1.000
_cell.angle_alpha   90.00
_cell.angle_beta   90.00
_cell.angle_gamma   90.00
#
_symmetry.space_group_name_H-M   'P 1'
#
loop_
_entity.id
_entity.type
_entity.pdbx_description
1 polymer ?
#
loop_
_entity_poly.entity_id
_entity_poly.type
_entity_poly.pdbx_seq_one_letter_code
_entity_poly.pdbx_strand_id
1 'polypeptide(L)'
;LAYSLPEPINKSLWTSTYVLLTGGLALAFLACLLILERAKIGAWVMQSLSILGQNPLFIYALAWLWVRSYSLVPTSDGTLYESLFLWLALMMPAKLASLMFALLHLAILWLLAWWLHRRRIYIKL
;
A
#
# COMPACT_ATOMS: atom_id res chain seq x y z
N LEU A 1 22.51 -26.13 22.85
CA LEU A 1 22.87 -24.71 22.64
C LEU A 1 23.92 -24.64 21.54
N ALA A 2 23.55 -24.93 20.29
CA ALA A 2 24.48 -24.92 19.17
C ALA A 2 23.95 -23.98 18.10
N TYR A 3 24.39 -22.72 18.12
CA TYR A 3 24.30 -21.84 16.96
C TYR A 3 25.34 -22.33 15.95
N SER A 4 24.97 -23.33 15.15
CA SER A 4 25.81 -23.88 14.10
C SER A 4 25.81 -22.94 12.89
N LEU A 5 26.81 -22.07 12.80
CA LEU A 5 27.14 -21.17 11.68
C LEU A 5 26.03 -20.16 11.28
N PRO A 6 26.39 -19.00 10.71
CA PRO A 6 25.39 -18.15 10.06
C PRO A 6 24.82 -18.88 8.84
N GLU A 7 23.64 -19.48 9.00
CA GLU A 7 22.88 -20.00 7.87
C GLU A 7 22.64 -18.86 6.87
N PRO A 8 22.78 -19.12 5.55
CA PRO A 8 22.50 -18.11 4.55
C PRO A 8 21.05 -17.62 4.66
N ILE A 9 20.86 -16.34 4.40
CA ILE A 9 19.52 -15.74 4.39
C ILE A 9 18.75 -16.33 3.21
N ASN A 10 17.77 -17.18 3.50
CA ASN A 10 16.94 -17.82 2.49
C ASN A 10 15.46 -17.68 2.85
N LYS A 11 14.76 -16.90 2.01
CA LYS A 11 13.32 -16.64 2.16
C LYS A 11 12.48 -17.90 1.91
N SER A 12 12.85 -18.74 0.95
CA SER A 12 12.05 -19.93 0.58
C SER A 12 12.06 -20.99 1.68
N LEU A 13 13.17 -21.11 2.41
CA LEU A 13 13.34 -22.09 3.48
C LEU A 13 13.03 -21.54 4.88
N TRP A 14 12.68 -20.26 5.00
CA TRP A 14 12.43 -19.60 6.29
C TRP A 14 13.58 -19.84 7.31
N THR A 15 14.83 -19.66 6.87
CA THR A 15 15.99 -19.91 7.74
C THR A 15 15.97 -19.02 8.99
N SER A 16 16.56 -19.49 10.09
CA SER A 16 16.53 -18.76 11.37
C SER A 16 17.12 -17.35 11.24
N THR A 17 18.19 -17.20 10.45
CA THR A 17 18.78 -15.89 10.11
C THR A 17 17.80 -14.97 9.37
N TYR A 18 16.99 -15.51 8.45
CA TYR A 18 15.96 -14.74 7.73
C TYR A 18 14.84 -14.29 8.67
N VAL A 19 14.38 -15.17 9.57
CA VAL A 19 13.33 -14.85 10.55
C VAL A 19 13.82 -13.77 11.52
N LEU A 20 15.04 -13.89 12.05
CA LEU A 20 15.61 -12.88 12.95
C LEU A 20 15.79 -11.53 12.24
N LEU A 21 16.25 -11.52 10.99
CA LEU A 21 16.42 -10.30 10.22
C LEU A 21 15.07 -9.61 9.96
N THR A 22 14.08 -10.34 9.47
CA THR A 22 12.75 -9.79 9.15
C THR A 22 11.98 -9.38 10.40
N GLY A 23 12.06 -10.15 11.47
CA GLY A 23 11.49 -9.80 12.78
C GLY A 23 12.17 -8.57 13.39
N GLY A 24 13.50 -8.49 13.33
CA GLY A 24 14.26 -7.32 13.78
C GLY A 24 13.89 -6.05 13.00
N LEU A 25 13.78 -6.16 11.66
CA LEU A 25 13.31 -5.06 10.81
C LEU A 25 11.87 -4.66 11.13
N ALA A 26 10.98 -5.62 11.40
CA ALA A 26 9.59 -5.34 11.79
C ALA A 26 9.52 -4.58 13.12
N LEU A 27 10.32 -4.98 14.12
CA LEU A 27 10.40 -4.28 15.41
C LEU A 27 11.01 -2.88 15.25
N ALA A 28 12.07 -2.72 14.44
CA ALA A 28 12.67 -1.43 14.15
C ALA A 28 11.68 -0.49 13.44
N PHE A 29 10.91 -1.03 12.49
CA PHE A 29 9.86 -0.29 11.80
C PHE A 29 8.74 0.14 12.77
N LEU A 30 8.28 -0.77 13.65
CA LEU A 30 7.31 -0.44 14.68
C LEU A 30 7.82 0.66 15.63
N ALA A 31 9.07 0.58 16.07
CA ALA A 31 9.69 1.61 16.90
C ALA A 31 9.73 2.97 16.19
N CYS A 32 10.04 3.00 14.89
CA CYS A 32 9.99 4.22 14.07
C CYS A 32 8.58 4.83 14.02
N LEU A 33 7.55 4.01 13.82
CA LEU A 33 6.16 4.47 13.82
C LEU A 33 5.75 5.08 15.17
N LEU A 34 6.15 4.45 16.29
CA LEU A 34 5.87 4.98 17.64
C LEU A 34 6.56 6.33 17.90
N ILE A 35 7.77 6.54 17.38
CA ILE A 35 8.46 7.84 17.46
C ILE A 35 7.73 8.88 16.62
N LEU A 36 7.30 8.51 15.40
CA LEU A 36 6.59 9.41 14.49
C LEU A 36 5.20 9.79 15.01
N GLU A 37 4.51 8.88 15.69
CA GLU A 37 3.23 9.16 16.35
C GLU A 37 3.37 10.21 17.45
N ARG A 38 4.48 10.19 18.20
CA ARG A 38 4.78 11.19 19.25
C ARG A 38 5.17 12.56 18.67
N ALA A 39 5.61 12.61 17.42
CA ALA A 39 5.91 13.87 16.75
C ALA A 39 4.62 14.56 16.28
N LYS A 40 4.40 15.82 16.69
CA LYS A 40 3.20 16.60 16.33
C LYS A 40 2.95 16.69 14.81
N ILE A 41 4.01 16.66 14.00
CA ILE A 41 3.95 16.70 12.53
C ILE A 41 3.41 15.38 11.96
N GLY A 42 3.63 14.26 12.65
CA GLY A 42 3.20 12.93 12.22
C GLY A 42 1.72 12.63 12.47
N ALA A 43 1.03 13.42 13.28
CA ALA A 43 -0.34 13.13 13.70
C ALA A 43 -1.32 13.03 12.52
N TRP A 44 -1.22 13.94 11.54
CA TRP A 44 -2.10 13.92 10.37
C TRP A 44 -1.83 12.73 9.43
N VAL A 45 -0.55 12.39 9.25
CA VAL A 45 -0.14 11.23 8.44
C VAL A 45 -0.61 9.94 9.11
N MET A 46 -0.38 9.78 10.41
CA MET A 46 -0.84 8.62 11.18
C MET A 46 -2.36 8.49 11.18
N GLN A 47 -3.09 9.59 11.30
CA GLN A 47 -4.55 9.58 11.20
C GLN A 47 -5.01 9.12 9.82
N SER A 48 -4.37 9.61 8.76
CA SER A 48 -4.66 9.21 7.37
C SER A 48 -4.39 7.72 7.13
N LEU A 49 -3.31 7.17 7.67
CA LEU A 49 -2.99 5.74 7.61
C LEU A 49 -3.96 4.90 8.46
N SER A 50 -4.34 5.39 9.64
CA SER A 50 -5.30 4.71 10.51
C SER A 50 -6.68 4.55 9.84
N ILE A 51 -7.11 5.54 9.05
CA ILE A 51 -8.36 5.47 8.29
C ILE A 51 -8.33 4.30 7.29
N LEU A 52 -7.23 4.10 6.57
CA LEU A 52 -7.05 2.95 5.68
C LEU A 52 -7.00 1.62 6.47
N GLY A 53 -6.38 1.65 7.65
CA GLY A 53 -6.19 0.46 8.50
C GLY A 53 -7.46 -0.04 9.19
N GLN A 54 -8.55 0.73 9.22
CA GLN A 54 -9.81 0.32 9.88
C GLN A 54 -10.61 -0.72 9.09
N ASN A 55 -10.45 -0.77 7.76
CA ASN A 55 -11.14 -1.70 6.87
C ASN A 55 -10.18 -2.32 5.84
N PRO A 56 -9.07 -2.98 6.27
CA PRO A 56 -7.95 -3.29 5.39
C PRO A 56 -8.30 -4.32 4.31
N LEU A 57 -9.04 -5.38 4.67
CA LEU A 57 -9.46 -6.42 3.72
C LEU A 57 -10.47 -5.88 2.69
N PHE A 58 -11.42 -5.06 3.13
CA PHE A 58 -12.40 -4.43 2.24
C PHE A 58 -11.71 -3.51 1.22
N ILE A 59 -10.82 -2.63 1.69
CA ILE A 59 -10.09 -1.71 0.81
C ILE A 59 -9.19 -2.48 -0.16
N TYR A 60 -8.56 -3.57 0.29
CA TYR A 60 -7.75 -4.44 -0.57
C TYR A 60 -8.59 -5.09 -1.68
N ALA A 61 -9.72 -5.72 -1.33
CA ALA A 61 -10.62 -6.33 -2.30
C ALA A 61 -11.18 -5.29 -3.28
N LEU A 62 -11.54 -4.11 -2.78
CA LEU A 62 -12.01 -3.00 -3.58
C LEU A 62 -10.94 -2.47 -4.53
N ALA A 63 -9.68 -2.34 -4.09
CA ALA A 63 -8.59 -1.90 -4.94
C ALA A 63 -8.40 -2.85 -6.13
N TRP A 64 -8.49 -4.16 -5.89
CA TRP A 64 -8.45 -5.16 -6.94
C TRP A 64 -9.64 -5.02 -7.91
N LEU A 65 -10.86 -4.91 -7.40
CA LEU A 65 -12.07 -4.74 -8.20
C LEU A 65 -12.05 -3.43 -8.99
N TRP A 66 -11.57 -2.34 -8.39
CA TRP A 66 -11.40 -1.04 -9.02
C TRP A 66 -10.49 -1.14 -10.25
N VAL A 67 -9.27 -1.66 -10.08
CA VAL A 67 -8.31 -1.83 -11.20
C VAL A 67 -8.88 -2.75 -12.27
N ARG A 68 -9.50 -3.86 -11.86
CA ARG A 68 -10.08 -4.81 -12.80
C ARG A 68 -11.22 -4.20 -13.61
N SER A 69 -12.05 -3.36 -13.01
CA SER A 69 -13.24 -2.79 -13.65
C SER A 69 -12.91 -1.99 -14.92
N TYR A 70 -11.94 -1.08 -14.87
CA TYR A 70 -11.57 -0.27 -16.03
C TYR A 70 -10.56 -0.99 -16.94
N SER A 71 -9.80 -1.97 -16.44
CA SER A 71 -8.97 -2.82 -17.31
C SER A 71 -9.78 -3.72 -18.25
N LEU A 72 -11.05 -3.98 -17.92
CA LEU A 72 -11.95 -4.79 -18.75
C LEU A 72 -12.61 -3.99 -19.90
N VAL A 73 -12.58 -2.66 -19.85
CA VAL A 73 -13.21 -1.83 -20.87
C VAL A 73 -12.20 -1.58 -22.00
N PRO A 74 -12.49 -2.08 -23.22
CA PRO A 74 -11.64 -1.83 -24.37
C PRO A 74 -11.83 -0.39 -24.90
N THR A 75 -10.75 0.17 -25.43
CA THR A 75 -10.65 1.51 -26.03
C THR A 75 -9.93 1.39 -27.37
N SER A 76 -9.94 2.44 -28.20
CA SER A 76 -9.23 2.47 -29.49
C SER A 76 -7.74 2.12 -29.39
N ASP A 77 -7.11 2.53 -28.29
CA ASP A 77 -5.65 2.45 -28.10
C ASP A 77 -5.23 1.28 -27.17
N GLY A 78 -6.16 0.38 -26.84
CA GLY A 78 -5.93 -0.73 -25.90
C GLY A 78 -7.04 -0.83 -24.84
N THR A 79 -6.67 -0.81 -23.56
CA THR A 79 -7.61 -0.78 -22.42
C THR A 79 -7.78 0.64 -21.86
N LEU A 80 -8.86 0.92 -21.11
CA LEU A 80 -8.97 2.21 -20.41
C LEU A 80 -7.79 2.47 -19.46
N TYR A 81 -7.19 1.42 -18.90
CA TYR A 81 -5.98 1.54 -18.08
C TYR A 81 -4.85 2.19 -18.88
N GLU A 82 -4.59 1.68 -20.08
CA GLU A 82 -3.51 2.14 -20.94
C GLU A 82 -3.77 3.56 -21.45
N SER A 83 -5.01 3.87 -21.85
CA SER A 83 -5.35 5.22 -22.31
C SER A 83 -5.19 6.26 -21.21
N LEU A 84 -5.59 5.95 -19.96
CA LEU A 84 -5.40 6.86 -18.83
C LEU A 84 -3.93 7.06 -18.48
N PHE A 85 -3.13 5.99 -18.56
CA PHE A 85 -1.68 6.09 -18.35
C PHE A 85 -1.01 6.93 -19.45
N LEU A 86 -1.37 6.70 -20.71
CA LEU A 86 -0.82 7.42 -21.85
C LEU A 86 -1.17 8.91 -21.77
N TRP A 87 -2.39 9.24 -21.33
CA TRP A 87 -2.79 10.63 -21.06
C TRP A 87 -1.89 11.32 -20.02
N LEU A 88 -1.53 10.64 -18.93
CA LEU A 88 -0.56 11.16 -17.96
C LEU A 88 0.87 11.24 -18.53
N ALA A 89 1.27 10.26 -19.35
CA ALA A 89 2.59 10.18 -19.95
C ALA A 89 2.82 11.25 -21.04
N LEU A 90 1.76 11.82 -21.62
CA LEU A 90 1.84 12.97 -22.52
C LEU A 90 2.27 14.25 -21.79
N MET A 91 1.92 14.38 -20.50
CA MET A 91 2.20 15.58 -19.72
C MET A 91 3.50 15.48 -18.91
N MET A 92 4.01 14.27 -18.65
CA MET A 92 5.11 14.01 -17.72
C MET A 92 5.96 12.81 -18.16
N PRO A 93 7.24 12.72 -17.73
CA PRO A 93 8.07 11.55 -17.98
C PRO A 93 7.42 10.27 -17.43
N ALA A 94 7.59 9.13 -18.13
CA ALA A 94 6.93 7.85 -17.81
C ALA A 94 7.09 7.40 -16.33
N LYS A 95 8.25 7.66 -15.73
CA LYS A 95 8.51 7.35 -14.30
C LYS A 95 7.66 8.19 -13.35
N LEU A 96 7.43 9.46 -13.68
CA LEU A 96 6.64 10.36 -12.86
C LEU A 96 5.15 10.19 -13.12
N ALA A 97 4.78 9.90 -14.37
CA ALA A 97 3.43 9.50 -14.76
C ALA A 97 2.96 8.25 -14.00
N SER A 98 3.77 7.19 -13.92
CA SER A 98 3.42 5.99 -13.15
C SER A 98 3.28 6.26 -11.64
N LEU A 99 4.14 7.11 -11.07
CA LEU A 99 4.02 7.54 -9.67
C LEU A 99 2.71 8.31 -9.43
N MET A 100 2.40 9.29 -10.28
CA MET A 100 1.16 10.07 -10.20
C MET A 100 -0.07 9.17 -10.36
N PHE A 101 -0.03 8.23 -11.30
CA PHE A 101 -1.10 7.27 -11.50
C PHE A 101 -1.35 6.43 -10.24
N ALA A 102 -0.30 5.91 -9.61
CA ALA A 102 -0.40 5.17 -8.35
C ALA A 102 -0.95 6.04 -7.19
N LEU A 103 -0.50 7.30 -7.10
CA LEU A 103 -0.96 8.24 -6.07
C LEU A 103 -2.42 8.65 -6.26
N LEU A 104 -2.89 8.83 -7.50
CA LEU A 104 -4.30 9.10 -7.79
C LEU A 104 -5.20 7.94 -7.37
N HIS A 105 -4.79 6.70 -7.68
CA HIS A 105 -5.50 5.50 -7.22
C HIS A 105 -5.57 5.42 -5.70
N LEU A 106 -4.44 5.65 -5.05
CA LEU A 106 -4.37 5.69 -3.59
C LEU A 106 -5.27 6.79 -3.01
N ALA A 107 -5.28 7.98 -3.60
CA ALA A 107 -6.11 9.10 -3.17
C ALA A 107 -7.60 8.80 -3.29
N ILE A 108 -8.04 8.16 -4.39
CA ILE A 108 -9.43 7.75 -4.58
C ILE A 108 -9.85 6.73 -3.51
N LEU A 109 -9.05 5.68 -3.31
CA LEU A 109 -9.33 4.66 -2.29
C LEU A 109 -9.29 5.24 -0.88
N TRP A 110 -8.37 6.16 -0.62
CA TRP A 110 -8.28 6.87 0.65
C TRP A 110 -9.50 7.75 0.90
N LEU A 111 -9.99 8.48 -0.11
CA LEU A 111 -11.18 9.31 0.00
C LEU A 111 -12.42 8.47 0.31
N LEU A 112 -12.53 7.30 -0.29
CA LEU A 112 -13.61 6.36 0.05
C LEU A 112 -13.47 5.80 1.47
N ALA A 113 -12.26 5.40 1.88
CA ALA A 113 -11.98 4.95 3.24
C ALA A 113 -12.32 6.06 4.27
N TRP A 114 -11.98 7.31 3.96
CA TRP A 114 -12.33 8.48 4.76
C TRP A 114 -13.85 8.69 4.85
N TRP A 115 -14.56 8.50 3.73
CA TRP A 115 -16.02 8.56 3.72
C TRP A 115 -16.66 7.48 4.61
N LEU A 116 -16.17 6.24 4.53
CA LEU A 116 -16.59 5.15 5.42
C LEU A 116 -16.30 5.46 6.90
N HIS A 117 -15.11 5.99 7.17
CA HIS A 117 -14.70 6.41 8.51
C HIS A 117 -15.64 7.49 9.08
N ARG A 118 -15.98 8.51 8.27
CA ARG A 118 -16.91 9.58 8.66
C ARG A 118 -18.31 9.04 8.95
N ARG A 119 -18.73 8.00 8.24
CA ARG A 119 -20.01 7.30 8.46
C ARG A 119 -19.96 6.28 9.60
N ARG A 120 -18.80 6.07 10.25
CA ARG A 120 -18.58 5.06 11.30
C ARG A 120 -18.93 3.64 10.85
N ILE A 121 -18.76 3.33 9.57
CA ILE A 121 -19.04 2.00 9.00
C ILE A 121 -17.76 1.18 9.07
N TYR A 122 -17.81 0.09 9.82
CA TYR A 122 -16.71 -0.85 9.98
C TYR A 122 -17.12 -2.20 9.39
N ILE A 123 -16.57 -2.51 8.23
CA ILE A 123 -16.86 -3.73 7.48
C ILE A 123 -15.81 -4.77 7.89
N LYS A 124 -16.26 -5.78 8.64
CA LYS A 124 -15.45 -6.96 8.95
C LYS A 124 -15.87 -8.06 7.96
N LEU A 125 -14.93 -8.46 7.10
CA LEU A 125 -15.06 -9.66 6.26
C LEU A 125 -14.35 -10.83 6.94
#